data_AF-A0A941RSM6-F1
#
_entry.id   AF-A0A941RSM6-F1
#
_cell.length_a   1.000
_cell.length_b   1.000
_cell.length_c   1.000
_cell.angle_alpha   90.00
_cell.angle_beta   90.00
_cell.angle_gamma   90.00
#
_symmetry.space_group_name_H-M   'P 1'
#
loop_
_entity.id
_entity.type
_entity.pdbx_description
1 polymer ?
#
loop_
_entity_poly.entity_id
_entity_poly.type
_entity_poly.pdbx_seq_one_letter_code
_entity_poly.pdbx_strand_id
1 'polypeptide(L)' 'KCRNAGRKAFAPGRYVVARGDTLWRIALRHYRNGMYYIRIYRANRSTIRDPNLIYPCQTIYLPRKRG' A
#
# COMPACT_ATOMS: atom_id res chain seq x y z
N LYS A 1 -9.41 11.88 -12.17
CA LYS A 1 -8.11 11.24 -12.51
C LYS A 1 -7.30 11.04 -11.24
N CYS A 2 -6.71 9.86 -11.07
CA CYS A 2 -5.73 9.43 -10.05
C CYS A 2 -4.79 10.52 -9.45
N ARG A 3 -5.29 11.49 -8.69
CA ARG A 3 -4.42 12.52 -8.09
C ARG A 3 -3.51 11.85 -7.06
N ASN A 4 -2.21 12.14 -7.13
CA ASN A 4 -1.17 11.63 -6.23
C ASN A 4 -0.86 10.12 -6.28
N ALA A 5 -1.34 9.38 -7.29
CA ALA A 5 -0.98 7.98 -7.45
C ALA A 5 0.54 7.79 -7.53
N GLY A 6 1.09 6.86 -6.76
CA GLY A 6 2.53 6.56 -6.77
C GLY A 6 3.40 7.44 -5.88
N ARG A 7 2.87 8.54 -5.32
CA ARG A 7 3.64 9.43 -4.45
C ARG A 7 4.01 8.72 -3.16
N LYS A 8 5.28 8.87 -2.75
CA LYS A 8 5.75 8.36 -1.46
C LYS A 8 4.91 8.98 -0.33
N ALA A 9 4.47 8.14 0.59
CA ALA A 9 3.61 8.45 1.72
C ALA A 9 4.31 7.95 2.99
N PHE A 10 4.13 8.67 4.09
CA PHE A 10 4.68 8.28 5.38
C PHE A 10 3.72 7.32 6.09
N ALA A 11 4.28 6.33 6.78
CA ALA A 11 3.54 5.43 7.65
C ALA A 11 3.49 6.01 9.09
N PRO A 12 2.33 6.09 9.75
CA PRO A 12 1.02 5.66 9.27
C PRO A 12 0.38 6.70 8.32
N GLY A 13 -0.30 6.25 7.27
CA GLY A 13 -0.89 7.18 6.31
C GLY A 13 -1.68 6.50 5.19
N ARG A 14 -2.18 7.29 4.24
CA ARG A 14 -2.88 6.78 3.05
C ARG A 14 -1.97 6.85 1.83
N TYR A 15 -2.02 5.83 0.99
CA TYR A 15 -1.31 5.74 -0.28
C TYR A 15 -2.29 5.48 -1.41
N VAL A 16 -2.09 6.16 -2.54
CA VAL A 16 -2.88 5.97 -3.75
C VAL A 16 -2.08 5.09 -4.69
N VAL A 17 -2.61 3.91 -5.00
CA VAL A 17 -1.97 2.89 -5.84
C VAL A 17 -1.76 3.45 -7.26
N ALA A 18 -0.53 3.33 -7.75
CA ALA A 18 -0.18 3.63 -9.14
C ALA A 18 -0.32 2.40 -10.03
N ARG A 19 -0.42 2.63 -11.34
CA ARG A 19 -0.40 1.56 -12.32
C ARG A 19 0.94 0.82 -12.25
N GLY A 20 0.88 -0.52 -12.13
CA GLY A 20 2.07 -1.38 -12.01
C GLY A 20 2.62 -1.55 -10.59
N ASP A 21 1.96 -0.97 -9.58
CA ASP A 21 2.29 -1.25 -8.19
C ASP A 21 1.87 -2.67 -7.79
N THR A 22 2.63 -3.25 -6.86
CA THR A 22 2.25 -4.45 -6.09
C THR A 22 2.38 -4.12 -4.61
N LEU A 23 1.67 -4.85 -3.73
CA LEU A 23 1.82 -4.65 -2.29
C LEU A 23 3.27 -4.80 -1.82
N TRP A 24 4.04 -5.69 -2.45
CA TRP A 24 5.48 -5.85 -2.20
C TRP A 24 6.29 -4.61 -2.57
N ARG A 25 6.11 -4.05 -3.77
CA ARG A 25 6.84 -2.85 -4.22
C ARG A 25 6.48 -1.63 -3.37
N ILE A 26 5.22 -1.50 -2.99
CA ILE A 26 4.75 -0.48 -2.05
C ILE A 26 5.46 -0.69 -0.70
N ALA A 27 5.42 -1.91 -0.14
CA ALA A 27 6.09 -2.20 1.12
C ALA A 27 7.58 -1.87 1.10
N LEU A 28 8.28 -2.25 0.02
CA LEU A 28 9.69 -1.94 -0.18
C LEU A 28 9.94 -0.42 -0.24
N ARG A 29 9.11 0.34 -0.97
CA ARG A 29 9.24 1.80 -1.14
C ARG A 29 9.01 2.57 0.16
N HIS A 30 8.03 2.16 0.97
CA HIS A 30 7.59 2.91 2.15
C HIS A 30 8.22 2.43 3.46
N TYR A 31 8.54 1.12 3.57
CA TYR A 31 9.09 0.52 4.80
C TYR A 31 10.54 0.09 4.67
N ARG A 32 11.12 0.14 3.46
CA ARG A 32 12.42 -0.44 3.10
C ARG A 32 12.49 -1.95 3.38
N ASN A 33 11.34 -2.61 3.40
CA ASN A 33 11.22 -4.05 3.63
C ASN A 33 9.95 -4.57 2.96
N GLY A 34 10.10 -5.43 1.95
CA GLY A 34 9.01 -6.01 1.18
C GLY A 34 8.02 -6.82 2.04
N MET A 35 8.48 -7.49 3.11
CA MET A 35 7.64 -8.31 4.00
C MET A 35 6.52 -7.51 4.69
N TYR A 36 6.64 -6.18 4.76
CA TYR A 36 5.56 -5.33 5.27
C TYR A 36 4.28 -5.38 4.43
N TYR A 37 4.31 -5.98 3.24
CA TYR A 37 3.11 -6.20 2.43
C TYR A 37 2.03 -6.98 3.19
N ILE A 38 2.40 -7.94 4.06
CA ILE A 38 1.47 -8.69 4.91
C ILE A 38 0.75 -7.74 5.87
N ARG A 39 1.49 -6.78 6.44
CA ARG A 39 0.94 -5.80 7.39
C ARG A 39 0.01 -4.82 6.68
N ILE A 40 0.39 -4.35 5.48
CA ILE A 40 -0.47 -3.52 4.62
C ILE A 40 -1.74 -4.29 4.28
N TYR A 41 -1.63 -5.54 3.84
CA TYR A 41 -2.80 -6.36 3.51
C TYR A 41 -3.73 -6.54 4.71
N ARG A 42 -3.20 -6.93 5.88
CA ARG A 42 -3.99 -7.08 7.11
C ARG A 42 -4.73 -5.80 7.48
N ALA A 43 -4.09 -4.64 7.35
CA ALA A 43 -4.70 -3.34 7.65
C ALA A 43 -5.77 -2.90 6.62
N ASN A 44 -5.84 -3.55 5.47
CA ASN A 44 -6.78 -3.22 4.37
C ASN A 44 -7.67 -4.40 3.98
N ARG A 45 -7.82 -5.43 4.84
CA ARG A 45 -8.67 -6.61 4.58
C ARG A 45 -10.12 -6.27 4.20
N SER A 46 -10.62 -5.11 4.65
CA SER A 46 -11.96 -4.63 4.29
C SER A 46 -12.08 -4.15 2.84
N THR A 47 -10.97 -3.72 2.21
CA THR A 47 -10.96 -3.17 0.85
C THR A 47 -10.18 -4.01 -0.15
N ILE A 48 -9.24 -4.84 0.32
CA ILE A 48 -8.44 -5.76 -0.48
C ILE A 48 -8.85 -7.17 -0.10
N ARG A 49 -9.60 -7.84 -0.99
CA ARG A 49 -10.03 -9.24 -0.79
C ARG A 49 -8.92 -10.23 -1.13
N ASP A 50 -8.14 -9.92 -2.16
CA ASP A 50 -6.99 -10.69 -2.61
C ASP A 50 -5.76 -9.78 -2.60
N PRO A 51 -4.66 -10.15 -1.90
CA PRO A 51 -3.45 -9.34 -1.85
C PRO A 51 -2.78 -9.10 -3.21
N ASN A 52 -3.08 -9.93 -4.22
CA ASN A 52 -2.58 -9.77 -5.59
C ASN A 52 -3.45 -8.84 -6.44
N LEU A 53 -4.67 -8.51 -5.99
CA LEU A 53 -5.60 -7.65 -6.71
C LEU A 53 -5.67 -6.27 -6.06
N ILE A 54 -4.78 -5.38 -6.51
CA ILE A 54 -4.86 -3.93 -6.25
C ILE A 54 -4.99 -3.16 -7.54
N TYR A 55 -5.76 -2.08 -7.51
CA TYR A 55 -6.13 -1.33 -8.71
C TYR A 55 -5.55 0.08 -8.70
N PRO A 56 -5.18 0.64 -9.86
CA PRO A 56 -4.83 2.05 -9.94
C PRO A 56 -5.92 2.94 -9.33
N CYS A 57 -5.51 3.99 -8.63
CA CYS A 57 -6.38 4.94 -7.92
C CYS A 57 -7.03 4.39 -6.64
N GLN A 58 -6.85 3.11 -6.33
CA GLN A 58 -7.26 2.54 -5.06
C GLN A 58 -6.46 3.21 -3.93
N THR A 59 -7.16 3.68 -2.90
CA THR A 59 -6.51 4.25 -1.72
C THR A 59 -6.39 3.17 -0.66
N ILE A 60 -5.17 2.89 -0.22
CA ILE A 60 -4.85 1.90 0.81
C ILE A 60 -4.21 2.58 2.02
N TYR A 61 -4.37 2.00 3.19
CA TYR A 61 -3.75 2.45 4.43
C TYR A 61 -2.39 1.78 4.62
N LEU A 62 -1.37 2.59 4.90
CA LEU A 62 -0.05 2.17 5.30
C LEU A 62 0.01 2.22 6.85
N PRO A 63 0.04 1.08 7.57
CA PRO A 63 0.11 1.05 9.04
C PRO A 63 1.48 1.45 9.58
N ARG A 64 1.59 1.76 10.88
CA ARG A 64 2.88 2.07 11.53
C ARG A 64 3.90 0.93 11.33
N LYS A 65 5.17 1.30 11.15
CA LYS A 65 6.28 0.33 11.05
C LYS A 65 6.51 -0.40 12.38
N ARG A 66 6.39 0.32 13.50
CA ARG A 66 6.49 -0.25 14.85
C ARG A 66 5.10 -0.39 15.46
N GLY A 67 4.81 -1.60 15.91
CA GLY A 67 3.86 -1.91 16.98
C GLY A 67 4.63 -2.76 17.95
#